data_AF-A0A7S2L2Y7-F1
#
_entry.id   AF-A0A7S2L2Y7-F1
#
_cell.length_a   1.000
_cell.length_b   1.000
_cell.length_c   1.000
_cell.angle_alpha   90.00
_cell.angle_beta   90.00
_cell.angle_gamma   90.00
#
_symmetry.space_group_name_H-M   'P 1'
#
loop_
_entity.id
_entity.type
_entity.pdbx_description
1 polymer ?
#
loop_
_entity_poly.entity_id
_entity_poly.type
_entity_poly.pdbx_seq_one_letter_code
_entity_poly.pdbx_strand_id
1 'polypeptide(L)'
;GRRTMWPATVEAMKRKGQTSRGKIHLDAPLQHIFGDRSTSPVNVSSFLESEDEVNDARLLRACFMLFQAGRIDEALKLVSDCGQAWRAASWIGGEPLSSDGSGNPTRSLWKKQCREISKQMSRVTQVGNSPQTNTRSLHSSIAYEAAILCLLSDDVHNALNNPVFQTWESGVHAVLHAERGIIVDEVLKAHNNTRIEAAEESQTHFPYVGTEFDAFDNNESAPEGCDGDLGAALEQLDSSPLDEIREGSGDPFRNGMSSFLVGQNAVKEYIEECAALSISAQNEDEACFLRFIAHLVIYIDSVLPDFSSQLCLPPDVGSDGNDDSLCELLLLKYISYLSTRRDLWSHVALYCSLLSVDNILETYSSFLINVHSDQERKMTLQQARDFFPEGLDCCILRNVVREMIISDIPWQHAPGEERAPAGVNSADARKMRSIHWLCYYPEHWPDALVCSNLLLRIFLLTEGVGTE
;
A
#
# COMPACT_ATOMS: atom_id res chain seq x y z
N GLY A 1 -14.05 41.06 -8.76
CA GLY A 1 -14.34 41.24 -10.20
C GLY A 1 -14.23 39.89 -10.86
N ARG A 2 -15.19 39.50 -11.73
CA ARG A 2 -15.09 38.24 -12.48
C ARG A 2 -13.81 38.25 -13.31
N ARG A 3 -12.95 37.23 -13.15
CA ARG A 3 -11.79 37.06 -14.04
C ARG A 3 -12.31 36.73 -15.43
N THR A 4 -11.81 37.44 -16.44
CA THR A 4 -12.16 37.19 -17.84
C THR A 4 -11.42 35.95 -18.33
N MET A 5 -12.12 35.06 -19.01
CA MET A 5 -11.55 33.85 -19.62
C MET A 5 -10.62 34.22 -20.78
N TRP A 6 -9.44 33.58 -20.84
CA TRP A 6 -8.44 33.68 -21.92
C TRP A 6 -8.12 35.12 -22.39
N PRO A 7 -7.67 36.01 -21.49
CA PRO A 7 -7.44 37.42 -21.81
C PRO A 7 -6.41 37.62 -22.93
N ALA A 8 -5.35 36.81 -23.00
CA ALA A 8 -4.30 36.95 -24.00
C ALA A 8 -4.80 36.58 -25.40
N THR A 9 -5.58 35.50 -25.50
CA THR A 9 -6.23 35.01 -26.73
C THR A 9 -7.25 36.03 -27.24
N VAL A 10 -8.07 36.56 -26.34
CA VAL A 10 -9.03 37.64 -26.67
C VAL A 10 -8.32 38.88 -27.20
N GLU A 11 -7.20 39.28 -26.57
CA GLU A 11 -6.44 40.45 -27.01
C GLU A 11 -5.76 40.20 -28.36
N ALA A 12 -5.18 39.03 -28.58
CA ALA A 12 -4.59 38.63 -29.85
C ALA A 12 -5.62 38.66 -31.01
N MET A 13 -6.85 38.20 -30.76
CA MET A 13 -7.95 38.27 -31.74
C MET A 13 -8.34 39.71 -32.05
N LYS A 14 -8.41 40.59 -31.03
CA LYS A 14 -8.67 42.02 -31.23
C LYS A 14 -7.58 42.69 -32.08
N ARG A 15 -6.31 42.37 -31.83
CA ARG A 15 -5.16 42.89 -32.60
C ARG A 15 -5.17 42.43 -34.06
N LYS A 16 -5.66 41.22 -34.35
CA LYS A 16 -5.76 40.66 -35.71
C LYS A 16 -6.93 41.25 -36.54
N GLY A 17 -7.69 42.22 -36.01
CA GLY A 17 -8.75 42.92 -36.76
C GLY A 17 -9.97 42.06 -37.11
N GLN A 18 -10.15 40.90 -36.46
CA GLN A 18 -11.29 40.00 -36.66
C GLN A 18 -12.55 40.47 -35.90
N THR A 19 -12.74 41.79 -35.77
CA THR A 19 -13.78 42.39 -34.90
C THR A 19 -15.10 42.69 -35.59
N SER A 20 -15.26 42.45 -36.90
CA SER A 20 -16.52 42.78 -37.57
C SER A 20 -16.79 41.97 -38.85
N ARG A 21 -17.11 40.69 -38.66
CA ARG A 21 -18.19 39.94 -39.36
C ARG A 21 -18.08 38.46 -38.99
N GLY A 22 -18.70 38.12 -37.87
CA GLY A 22 -18.87 36.75 -37.39
C GLY A 22 -17.63 36.19 -36.67
N LYS A 23 -17.88 35.58 -35.50
CA LYS A 23 -17.00 34.63 -34.79
C LYS A 23 -16.10 35.16 -33.65
N ILE A 24 -16.72 35.35 -32.47
CA ILE A 24 -16.33 34.93 -31.09
C ILE A 24 -17.01 35.89 -30.09
N HIS A 25 -17.80 35.38 -29.16
CA HIS A 25 -18.45 36.19 -28.12
C HIS A 25 -17.57 36.21 -26.86
N LEU A 26 -17.24 37.40 -26.37
CA LEU A 26 -16.30 37.61 -25.27
C LEU A 26 -16.70 36.91 -23.96
N ASP A 27 -18.00 36.75 -23.72
CA ASP A 27 -18.55 36.03 -22.56
C ASP A 27 -19.02 34.60 -22.89
N ALA A 28 -18.88 34.18 -24.16
CA ALA A 28 -19.30 32.87 -24.64
C ALA A 28 -18.47 32.44 -25.86
N PRO A 29 -17.15 32.19 -25.69
CA PRO A 29 -16.25 31.90 -26.80
C PRO A 29 -16.69 30.68 -27.62
N LEU A 30 -17.44 29.76 -27.02
CA LEU A 30 -18.03 28.58 -27.65
C LEU A 30 -19.23 28.88 -28.57
N GLN A 31 -19.97 29.98 -28.36
CA GLN A 31 -21.23 30.24 -29.08
C GLN A 31 -21.03 30.75 -30.51
N HIS A 32 -19.89 31.37 -30.81
CA HIS A 32 -19.75 32.12 -32.07
C HIS A 32 -18.67 31.59 -33.02
N ILE A 33 -17.79 30.67 -32.66
CA ILE A 33 -16.75 30.17 -33.59
C ILE A 33 -17.36 29.41 -34.82
N PHE A 34 -18.62 28.98 -34.76
CA PHE A 34 -19.08 27.85 -35.57
C PHE A 34 -20.33 28.14 -36.40
N GLY A 35 -20.12 28.47 -37.67
CA GLY A 35 -21.02 27.99 -38.72
C GLY A 35 -20.51 26.61 -39.15
N ASP A 36 -21.34 25.59 -38.91
CA ASP A 36 -21.32 24.27 -39.55
C ASP A 36 -20.19 23.26 -39.22
N ARG A 37 -19.43 23.41 -38.12
CA ARG A 37 -18.50 22.36 -37.66
C ARG A 37 -18.63 22.09 -36.17
N SER A 38 -18.68 20.80 -35.83
CA SER A 38 -18.87 20.22 -34.49
C SER A 38 -18.07 20.91 -33.37
N THR A 39 -18.78 21.21 -32.29
CA THR A 39 -18.38 21.96 -31.09
C THR A 39 -17.58 21.10 -30.09
N SER A 40 -16.52 20.44 -30.54
CA SER A 40 -15.66 19.67 -29.64
C SER A 40 -14.66 20.60 -28.92
N PRO A 41 -14.49 20.53 -27.58
CA PRO A 41 -13.47 21.30 -26.84
C PRO A 41 -12.05 21.14 -27.38
N VAL A 42 -11.80 20.02 -28.08
CA VAL A 42 -10.58 19.72 -28.84
C VAL A 42 -10.23 20.85 -29.82
N ASN A 43 -11.23 21.39 -30.51
CA ASN A 43 -11.06 22.46 -31.48
C ASN A 43 -10.72 23.79 -30.82
N VAL A 44 -10.96 23.99 -29.52
CA VAL A 44 -10.73 25.28 -28.85
C VAL A 44 -9.30 25.39 -28.33
N SER A 45 -8.74 24.29 -27.83
CA SER A 45 -7.36 24.23 -27.33
C SER A 45 -6.30 24.62 -28.37
N SER A 46 -6.54 24.32 -29.65
CA SER A 46 -5.61 24.62 -30.75
C SER A 46 -5.54 26.11 -31.14
N PHE A 47 -6.46 26.94 -30.64
CA PHE A 47 -6.49 28.38 -30.90
C PHE A 47 -6.03 29.24 -29.72
N LEU A 48 -5.65 28.63 -28.59
CA LEU A 48 -5.20 29.35 -27.41
C LEU A 48 -3.80 29.94 -27.63
N GLU A 49 -3.61 31.17 -27.18
CA GLU A 49 -2.28 31.75 -27.05
C GLU A 49 -1.51 31.02 -25.93
N SER A 50 -0.18 30.93 -26.06
CA SER A 50 0.64 30.09 -25.18
C SER A 50 0.50 30.41 -23.69
N GLU A 51 0.28 31.68 -23.35
CA GLU A 51 0.06 32.12 -21.96
C GLU A 51 -1.25 31.57 -21.39
N ASP A 52 -2.32 31.63 -22.17
CA ASP A 52 -3.63 31.12 -21.75
C ASP A 52 -3.63 29.60 -21.66
N GLU A 53 -2.93 28.91 -22.57
CA GLU A 53 -2.77 27.45 -22.51
C GLU A 53 -2.04 27.01 -21.23
N VAL A 54 -0.96 27.70 -20.84
CA VAL A 54 -0.25 27.41 -19.59
C VAL A 54 -1.13 27.69 -18.36
N ASN A 55 -1.93 28.76 -18.39
CA ASN A 55 -2.86 29.08 -17.31
C ASN A 55 -3.99 28.04 -17.19
N ASP A 56 -4.57 27.61 -18.32
CA ASP A 56 -5.57 26.55 -18.35
C ASP A 56 -4.98 25.21 -17.89
N ALA A 57 -3.77 24.87 -18.32
CA ALA A 57 -3.09 23.65 -17.86
C ALA A 57 -2.87 23.65 -16.34
N ARG A 58 -2.48 24.78 -15.73
CA ARG A 58 -2.36 24.89 -14.27
C ARG A 58 -3.70 24.75 -13.56
N LEU A 59 -4.74 25.40 -14.10
CA LEU A 59 -6.10 25.31 -13.57
C LEU A 59 -6.61 23.88 -13.61
N LEU A 60 -6.49 23.21 -14.76
CA LEU A 60 -6.99 21.84 -14.95
C LEU A 60 -6.15 20.82 -14.20
N ARG A 61 -4.84 21.03 -14.03
CA ARG A 61 -4.03 20.22 -13.11
C ARG A 61 -4.57 20.28 -11.69
N ALA A 62 -4.88 21.49 -11.19
CA ALA A 62 -5.45 21.66 -9.86
C ALA A 62 -6.83 20.99 -9.76
N CYS A 63 -7.68 21.12 -10.79
CA CYS A 63 -8.97 20.44 -10.84
C CYS A 63 -8.82 18.92 -10.83
N PHE A 64 -7.92 18.36 -11.64
CA PHE A 64 -7.65 16.92 -11.69
C PHE A 64 -7.21 16.39 -10.31
N MET A 65 -6.31 17.09 -9.62
CA MET A 65 -5.92 16.72 -8.25
C MET A 65 -7.10 16.78 -7.28
N LEU A 66 -8.01 17.75 -7.41
CA LEU A 66 -9.23 17.81 -6.61
C LEU A 66 -10.19 16.66 -6.92
N PHE A 67 -10.31 16.24 -8.18
CA PHE A 67 -11.06 15.03 -8.57
C PHE A 67 -10.47 13.77 -7.92
N GLN A 68 -9.16 13.57 -8.02
CA GLN A 68 -8.48 12.42 -7.37
C GLN A 68 -8.62 12.44 -5.85
N ALA A 69 -8.73 13.61 -5.23
CA ALA A 69 -8.96 13.76 -3.80
C ALA A 69 -10.44 13.67 -3.38
N GLY A 70 -11.37 13.45 -4.32
CA GLY A 70 -12.81 13.41 -4.06
C GLY A 70 -13.44 14.78 -3.73
N ARG A 71 -12.72 15.90 -3.97
CA ARG A 71 -13.15 17.27 -3.68
C ARG A 71 -13.76 17.95 -4.91
N ILE A 72 -14.78 17.31 -5.49
CA ILE A 72 -15.38 17.71 -6.77
C ILE A 72 -15.98 19.13 -6.70
N ASP A 73 -16.69 19.45 -5.62
CA ASP A 73 -17.32 20.77 -5.42
C ASP A 73 -16.32 21.93 -5.48
N GLU A 74 -15.11 21.72 -4.96
CA GLU A 74 -14.05 22.71 -5.00
C GLU A 74 -13.50 22.87 -6.41
N ALA A 75 -13.41 21.79 -7.19
CA ALA A 75 -13.01 21.84 -8.59
C ALA A 75 -14.04 22.62 -9.43
N LEU A 76 -15.33 22.37 -9.22
CA LEU A 76 -16.44 23.07 -9.86
C LEU A 76 -16.44 24.56 -9.54
N LYS A 77 -16.25 24.90 -8.25
CA LYS A 77 -16.14 26.29 -7.81
C LYS A 77 -14.91 26.97 -8.43
N LEU A 78 -13.77 26.29 -8.45
CA LEU A 78 -12.51 26.83 -8.97
C LEU A 78 -12.64 27.22 -10.46
N VAL A 79 -13.19 26.36 -11.31
CA VAL A 79 -13.39 26.70 -12.74
C VAL A 79 -14.44 27.80 -12.93
N SER A 80 -15.48 27.84 -12.09
CA SER A 80 -16.49 28.90 -12.11
C SER A 80 -15.90 30.26 -11.74
N ASP A 81 -15.09 30.31 -10.67
CA ASP A 81 -14.38 31.52 -10.21
C ASP A 81 -13.35 32.01 -11.23
N CYS A 82 -12.80 31.09 -12.03
CA CYS A 82 -11.92 31.38 -13.17
C CYS A 82 -12.67 31.80 -14.46
N GLY A 83 -14.00 31.94 -14.43
CA GLY A 83 -14.80 32.39 -15.57
C GLY A 83 -15.14 31.29 -16.58
N GLN A 84 -14.95 30.03 -16.21
CA GLN A 84 -15.10 28.85 -17.08
C GLN A 84 -16.27 27.98 -16.61
N ALA A 85 -17.40 28.61 -16.29
CA ALA A 85 -18.59 27.94 -15.73
C ALA A 85 -19.16 26.82 -16.63
N TRP A 86 -18.85 26.83 -17.93
CA TRP A 86 -19.21 25.74 -18.83
C TRP A 86 -18.52 24.42 -18.48
N ARG A 87 -17.27 24.44 -17.98
CA ARG A 87 -16.58 23.24 -17.50
C ARG A 87 -17.30 22.66 -16.29
N ALA A 88 -17.67 23.51 -15.33
CA ALA A 88 -18.47 23.09 -14.18
C ALA A 88 -19.80 22.46 -14.62
N ALA A 89 -20.53 23.10 -15.54
CA ALA A 89 -21.78 22.57 -16.07
C ALA A 89 -21.59 21.22 -16.78
N SER A 90 -20.50 21.06 -17.54
CA SER A 90 -20.16 19.80 -18.20
C SER A 90 -19.84 18.69 -17.20
N TRP A 91 -19.05 18.97 -16.16
CA TRP A 91 -18.61 17.95 -15.20
C TRP A 91 -19.72 17.48 -14.24
N ILE A 92 -20.73 18.31 -13.97
CA ILE A 92 -21.91 17.93 -13.15
C ILE A 92 -22.85 16.95 -13.89
N GLY A 93 -22.74 16.83 -15.21
CA GLY A 93 -23.65 16.02 -16.01
C GLY A 93 -23.64 14.51 -15.71
N GLY A 94 -22.71 14.05 -14.86
CA GLY A 94 -22.61 12.67 -14.37
C GLY A 94 -23.48 12.36 -13.15
N GLU A 95 -24.20 13.31 -12.57
CA GLU A 95 -25.08 13.05 -11.43
C GLU A 95 -26.36 12.32 -11.86
N PRO A 96 -26.74 11.18 -11.24
CA PRO A 96 -27.99 10.50 -11.52
C PRO A 96 -29.22 11.37 -11.23
N LEU A 97 -30.29 11.18 -12.00
CA LEU A 97 -31.56 11.88 -11.75
C LEU A 97 -32.13 11.49 -10.38
N SER A 98 -32.22 12.47 -9.50
CA SER A 98 -32.76 12.36 -8.14
C SER A 98 -34.26 12.67 -8.10
N SER A 99 -34.91 12.26 -7.00
CA SER A 99 -36.36 12.42 -6.80
C SER A 99 -36.85 13.87 -6.73
N ASP A 100 -35.96 14.81 -6.43
CA ASP A 100 -36.22 16.26 -6.42
C ASP A 100 -36.11 16.91 -7.80
N GLY A 101 -35.83 16.11 -8.84
CA GLY A 101 -35.64 16.57 -10.20
C GLY A 101 -34.24 17.12 -10.51
N SER A 102 -33.29 17.02 -9.58
CA SER A 102 -31.88 17.32 -9.84
C SER A 102 -31.17 16.16 -10.55
N GLY A 103 -30.04 16.43 -11.20
CA GLY A 103 -29.26 15.43 -11.93
C GLY A 103 -29.64 15.29 -13.41
N ASN A 104 -29.03 14.32 -14.08
CA ASN A 104 -29.15 14.13 -15.53
C ASN A 104 -29.97 12.87 -15.86
N PRO A 105 -31.16 13.00 -16.49
CA PRO A 105 -31.95 11.85 -16.93
C PRO A 105 -31.27 11.07 -18.06
N THR A 106 -30.46 11.75 -18.88
CA THR A 106 -29.72 11.21 -20.03
C THR A 106 -28.24 10.97 -19.71
N ARG A 107 -27.95 10.50 -18.49
CA ARG A 107 -26.59 10.31 -17.98
C ARG A 107 -25.76 9.33 -18.83
N SER A 108 -26.36 8.27 -19.35
CA SER A 108 -25.71 7.31 -20.24
C SER A 108 -25.18 7.99 -21.52
N LEU A 109 -26.02 8.80 -22.16
CA LEU A 109 -25.64 9.60 -23.33
C LEU A 109 -24.53 10.60 -22.99
N TRP A 110 -24.62 11.27 -21.83
CA TRP A 110 -23.58 12.18 -21.38
C TRP A 110 -22.23 11.47 -21.20
N LYS A 111 -22.19 10.29 -20.57
CA LYS A 111 -20.96 9.50 -20.43
C LYS A 111 -20.41 9.08 -21.78
N LYS A 112 -21.26 8.63 -22.71
CA LYS A 112 -20.86 8.29 -24.08
C LYS A 112 -20.21 9.49 -24.79
N GLN A 113 -20.79 10.67 -24.65
CA GLN A 113 -20.25 11.89 -25.22
C GLN A 113 -18.91 12.28 -24.57
N CYS A 114 -18.78 12.14 -23.24
CA CYS A 114 -17.52 12.38 -22.54
C CYS A 114 -16.41 11.47 -23.04
N ARG A 115 -16.70 10.18 -23.25
CA ARG A 115 -15.75 9.19 -23.82
C ARG A 115 -15.32 9.53 -25.24
N GLU A 116 -16.25 9.96 -26.09
CA GLU A 116 -15.90 10.36 -27.46
C GLU A 116 -15.01 11.62 -27.46
N ILE A 117 -15.33 12.60 -26.61
CA ILE A 117 -14.52 13.81 -26.46
C ILE A 117 -13.14 13.48 -25.92
N SER A 118 -13.03 12.66 -24.86
CA SER A 118 -11.74 12.29 -24.27
C SER A 118 -10.87 11.53 -25.27
N LYS A 119 -11.43 10.58 -26.03
CA LYS A 119 -10.73 9.87 -27.12
C LYS A 119 -10.17 10.84 -28.17
N GLN A 120 -10.94 11.85 -28.57
CA GLN A 120 -10.47 12.87 -29.51
C GLN A 120 -9.34 13.72 -28.91
N MET A 121 -9.44 14.09 -27.63
CA MET A 121 -8.40 14.83 -26.93
C MET A 121 -7.10 14.04 -26.80
N SER A 122 -7.19 12.75 -26.46
CA SER A 122 -6.03 11.85 -26.33
C SER A 122 -5.25 11.72 -27.64
N ARG A 123 -5.95 11.67 -28.79
CA ARG A 123 -5.30 11.67 -30.11
C ARG A 123 -4.49 12.94 -30.35
N VAL A 124 -4.98 14.10 -29.93
CA VAL A 124 -4.25 15.37 -30.06
C VAL A 124 -3.02 15.42 -29.16
N THR A 125 -3.12 14.91 -27.92
CA THR A 125 -1.98 14.86 -27.00
C THR A 125 -0.85 13.96 -27.48
N GLN A 126 -1.17 12.86 -28.17
CA GLN A 126 -0.16 11.93 -28.70
C GLN A 126 0.58 12.49 -29.93
N VAL A 127 -0.08 13.30 -30.76
CA VAL A 127 0.53 13.88 -31.98
C VAL A 127 1.49 15.05 -31.65
N GLY A 128 1.32 15.70 -30.50
CA GLY A 128 2.12 16.87 -30.10
C GLY A 128 3.41 16.57 -29.30
N ASN A 129 3.62 15.34 -28.84
CA ASN A 129 4.76 15.01 -27.98
C ASN A 129 5.97 14.53 -28.78
N SER A 130 6.95 15.43 -28.96
CA SER A 130 8.36 15.01 -29.07
C SER A 130 8.82 14.53 -27.69
N PRO A 131 9.64 13.47 -27.57
CA PRO A 131 10.00 12.89 -26.27
C PRO A 131 10.87 13.88 -25.48
N GLN A 132 10.25 14.71 -24.65
CA GLN A 132 10.95 15.50 -23.65
C GLN A 132 10.89 14.75 -22.32
N THR A 133 12.00 14.09 -22.04
CA THR A 133 12.35 13.43 -20.79
C THR A 133 12.47 14.46 -19.67
N ASN A 134 11.35 14.81 -19.02
CA ASN A 134 11.36 15.41 -17.69
C ASN A 134 9.98 15.21 -17.03
N THR A 135 9.92 14.30 -16.05
CA THR A 135 8.75 13.92 -15.24
C THR A 135 8.11 15.06 -14.41
N ARG A 136 8.57 16.31 -14.59
CA ARG A 136 8.08 17.50 -13.87
C ARG A 136 7.51 18.60 -14.77
N SER A 137 7.44 18.41 -16.08
CA SER A 137 6.81 19.38 -16.97
C SER A 137 5.29 19.37 -16.79
N LEU A 138 4.68 20.55 -16.91
CA LEU A 138 3.23 20.69 -16.92
C LEU A 138 2.69 20.11 -18.23
N HIS A 139 1.76 19.16 -18.15
CA HIS A 139 1.09 18.64 -19.34
C HIS A 139 0.18 19.71 -19.97
N SER A 140 -0.20 19.52 -21.24
CA SER A 140 -1.14 20.42 -21.90
C SER A 140 -2.51 20.42 -21.22
N SER A 141 -3.23 21.52 -21.35
CA SER A 141 -4.58 21.68 -20.77
C SER A 141 -5.51 20.58 -21.24
N ILE A 142 -5.42 20.21 -22.52
CA ILE A 142 -6.19 19.15 -23.15
C ILE A 142 -5.91 17.76 -22.56
N ALA A 143 -4.68 17.49 -22.09
CA ALA A 143 -4.36 16.22 -21.43
C ALA A 143 -5.07 16.09 -20.08
N TYR A 144 -5.09 17.17 -19.29
CA TYR A 144 -5.81 17.21 -18.01
C TYR A 144 -7.34 17.15 -18.20
N GLU A 145 -7.89 17.87 -19.18
CA GLU A 145 -9.31 17.79 -19.51
C GLU A 145 -9.70 16.35 -19.89
N ALA A 146 -8.91 15.70 -20.76
CA ALA A 146 -9.12 14.31 -21.13
C ALA A 146 -9.09 13.38 -19.91
N ALA A 147 -8.13 13.58 -18.99
CA ALA A 147 -8.01 12.77 -17.78
C ALA A 147 -9.24 12.90 -16.87
N ILE A 148 -9.74 14.13 -16.67
CA ILE A 148 -10.95 14.39 -15.89
C ILE A 148 -12.16 13.73 -16.55
N LEU A 149 -12.31 13.87 -17.87
CA LEU A 149 -13.43 13.24 -18.59
C LEU A 149 -13.38 11.72 -18.53
N CYS A 150 -12.19 11.09 -18.64
CA CYS A 150 -12.05 9.65 -18.49
C CYS A 150 -12.52 9.16 -17.11
N LEU A 151 -12.16 9.86 -16.03
CA LEU A 151 -12.63 9.53 -14.68
C LEU A 151 -14.15 9.67 -14.58
N LEU A 152 -14.69 10.79 -15.07
CA LEU A 152 -16.12 11.09 -15.03
C LEU A 152 -16.99 10.12 -15.86
N SER A 153 -16.40 9.50 -16.88
CA SER A 153 -17.08 8.60 -17.80
C SER A 153 -16.69 7.12 -17.66
N ASP A 154 -15.94 6.78 -16.62
CA ASP A 154 -15.49 5.42 -16.30
C ASP A 154 -14.72 4.74 -17.45
N ASP A 155 -13.87 5.49 -18.14
CA ASP A 155 -13.06 4.99 -19.26
C ASP A 155 -11.64 4.67 -18.79
N VAL A 156 -11.46 3.47 -18.24
CA VAL A 156 -10.16 3.00 -17.72
C VAL A 156 -9.10 2.98 -18.80
N HIS A 157 -9.43 2.45 -19.99
CA HIS A 157 -8.47 2.32 -21.07
C HIS A 157 -7.88 3.67 -21.47
N ASN A 158 -8.72 4.69 -21.69
CA ASN A 158 -8.21 6.02 -22.03
C ASN A 158 -7.58 6.74 -20.83
N ALA A 159 -7.97 6.43 -19.59
CA ALA A 159 -7.30 6.94 -18.40
C ALA A 159 -5.86 6.41 -18.30
N LEU A 160 -5.66 5.09 -18.40
CA LEU A 160 -4.33 4.48 -18.28
C LEU A 160 -3.38 4.88 -19.43
N ASN A 161 -3.91 5.18 -20.61
CA ASN A 161 -3.13 5.70 -21.74
C ASN A 161 -2.83 7.21 -21.66
N ASN A 162 -3.41 7.93 -20.69
CA ASN A 162 -3.22 9.37 -20.58
C ASN A 162 -1.98 9.71 -19.74
N PRO A 163 -1.06 10.56 -20.24
CA PRO A 163 0.22 10.87 -19.56
C PRO A 163 0.07 11.61 -18.22
N VAL A 164 -1.13 12.10 -17.89
CA VAL A 164 -1.42 12.76 -16.61
C VAL A 164 -1.43 11.76 -15.44
N PHE A 165 -1.75 10.50 -15.68
CA PHE A 165 -1.73 9.44 -14.66
C PHE A 165 -0.28 8.97 -14.46
N GLN A 166 0.46 9.67 -13.60
CA GLN A 166 1.92 9.48 -13.42
C GLN A 166 2.29 8.47 -12.32
N THR A 167 1.31 7.91 -11.61
CA THR A 167 1.61 7.02 -10.48
C THR A 167 0.70 5.81 -10.48
N TRP A 168 1.20 4.72 -9.91
CA TRP A 168 0.42 3.52 -9.67
C TRP A 168 -0.87 3.82 -8.92
N GLU A 169 -0.83 4.66 -7.88
CA GLU A 169 -2.02 5.05 -7.10
C GLU A 169 -3.05 5.80 -7.97
N SER A 170 -2.59 6.59 -8.94
CA SER A 170 -3.48 7.26 -9.90
C SER A 170 -4.15 6.27 -10.84
N GLY A 171 -3.43 5.22 -11.26
CA GLY A 171 -3.97 4.10 -12.04
C GLY A 171 -5.01 3.30 -11.27
N VAL A 172 -4.68 2.89 -10.03
CA VAL A 172 -5.61 2.19 -9.12
C VAL A 172 -6.87 3.03 -8.89
N HIS A 173 -6.72 4.33 -8.65
CA HIS A 173 -7.85 5.24 -8.52
C HIS A 173 -8.74 5.22 -9.77
N ALA A 174 -8.17 5.26 -10.98
CA ALA A 174 -8.94 5.23 -12.22
C ALA A 174 -9.72 3.93 -12.38
N VAL A 175 -9.09 2.78 -12.11
CA VAL A 175 -9.71 1.45 -12.14
C VAL A 175 -10.87 1.37 -11.14
N LEU A 176 -10.61 1.65 -9.85
CA LEU A 176 -11.63 1.55 -8.80
C LEU A 176 -12.77 2.54 -9.02
N HIS A 177 -12.47 3.74 -9.52
CA HIS A 177 -13.50 4.71 -9.86
C HIS A 177 -14.42 4.20 -10.97
N ALA A 178 -13.83 3.62 -12.02
CA ALA A 178 -14.59 3.10 -13.14
C ALA A 178 -15.44 1.90 -12.76
N GLU A 179 -14.89 0.93 -12.02
CA GLU A 179 -15.66 -0.23 -11.52
C GLU A 179 -16.88 0.22 -10.71
N ARG A 180 -16.69 1.16 -9.78
CA ARG A 180 -17.80 1.74 -9.02
C ARG A 180 -18.83 2.39 -9.95
N GLY A 181 -18.36 3.17 -10.92
CA GLY A 181 -19.23 3.87 -11.87
C GLY A 181 -20.03 2.93 -12.77
N ILE A 182 -19.42 1.83 -13.23
CA ILE A 182 -20.06 0.79 -14.04
C ILE A 182 -21.14 0.07 -13.22
N ILE A 183 -20.82 -0.37 -11.99
CA ILE A 183 -21.78 -1.03 -11.10
C ILE A 183 -22.98 -0.11 -10.82
N VAL A 184 -22.75 1.18 -10.57
CA VAL A 184 -23.84 2.15 -10.38
C VAL A 184 -24.74 2.21 -11.63
N ASP A 185 -24.15 2.20 -12.82
CA ASP A 185 -24.90 2.28 -14.08
C ASP A 185 -25.71 1.02 -14.35
N GLU A 186 -25.17 -0.14 -14.03
CA GLU A 186 -25.87 -1.42 -14.11
C GLU A 186 -27.06 -1.48 -13.16
N VAL A 187 -26.88 -1.02 -11.91
CA VAL A 187 -27.97 -0.93 -10.93
C VAL A 187 -29.06 0.04 -11.40
N LEU A 188 -28.68 1.21 -11.91
CA LEU A 188 -29.64 2.19 -12.43
C LEU A 188 -30.39 1.64 -13.65
N LYS A 189 -29.70 0.95 -14.56
CA LYS A 189 -30.29 0.29 -15.73
C LYS A 189 -31.27 -0.81 -15.32
N ALA A 190 -30.87 -1.69 -14.39
CA ALA A 190 -31.73 -2.74 -13.86
C ALA A 190 -32.99 -2.16 -13.22
N HIS A 191 -32.85 -1.13 -12.38
CA HIS A 191 -33.98 -0.45 -11.74
C HIS A 191 -34.91 0.20 -12.78
N ASN A 192 -34.36 0.83 -13.81
CA ASN A 192 -35.16 1.42 -14.88
C ASN A 192 -35.94 0.36 -15.67
N ASN A 193 -35.32 -0.78 -15.98
CA ASN A 193 -35.99 -1.88 -16.68
C ASN A 193 -37.19 -2.42 -15.87
N THR A 194 -37.01 -2.69 -14.58
CA THR A 194 -38.12 -3.13 -13.70
C THR A 194 -39.26 -2.11 -13.64
N ARG A 195 -38.94 -0.81 -13.69
CA ARG A 195 -39.96 0.25 -13.72
C ARG A 195 -40.74 0.26 -15.03
N ILE A 196 -40.07 0.04 -16.15
CA ILE A 196 -40.72 -0.07 -17.47
C ILE A 196 -41.65 -1.28 -17.49
N GLU A 197 -41.16 -2.45 -17.07
CA GLU A 197 -41.96 -3.69 -16.98
C GLU A 197 -43.22 -3.48 -16.13
N ALA A 198 -43.09 -2.90 -14.93
CA ALA A 198 -44.23 -2.62 -14.06
C ALA A 198 -45.23 -1.61 -14.65
N ALA A 199 -44.75 -0.61 -15.42
CA ALA A 199 -45.61 0.36 -16.10
C ALA A 199 -46.40 -0.30 -17.25
N GLU A 200 -45.74 -1.17 -18.02
CA GLU A 200 -46.37 -1.97 -19.08
C GLU A 200 -47.44 -2.92 -18.52
N GLU A 201 -47.15 -3.62 -17.43
CA GLU A 201 -48.10 -4.52 -16.75
C GLU A 201 -49.33 -3.79 -16.21
N SER A 202 -49.13 -2.60 -15.63
CA SER A 202 -50.19 -1.80 -15.01
C SER A 202 -50.98 -0.93 -15.99
N GLN A 203 -50.61 -0.92 -17.28
CA GLN A 203 -51.14 0.00 -18.30
C GLN A 203 -51.12 1.47 -17.86
N THR A 204 -50.16 1.83 -16.99
CA THR A 204 -49.99 3.20 -16.51
C THR A 204 -49.00 3.95 -17.40
N HIS A 205 -49.22 5.25 -17.58
CA HIS A 205 -48.29 6.08 -18.35
C HIS A 205 -47.05 6.40 -17.49
N PHE A 206 -46.01 5.59 -17.64
CA PHE A 206 -44.66 5.88 -17.16
C PHE A 206 -43.66 5.29 -18.16
N PRO A 207 -42.73 6.08 -18.75
CA PRO A 207 -41.74 6.88 -18.04
C PRO A 207 -41.83 8.41 -18.28
N TYR A 208 -41.11 9.19 -17.46
CA TYR A 208 -40.81 10.58 -17.79
C TYR A 208 -40.01 10.61 -19.11
N VAL A 209 -40.39 11.48 -20.04
CA VAL A 209 -39.65 11.66 -21.30
C VAL A 209 -38.17 11.88 -20.99
N GLY A 210 -37.29 11.04 -21.54
CA GLY A 210 -35.84 11.12 -21.34
C GLY A 210 -35.27 10.29 -20.18
N THR A 211 -36.07 9.52 -19.43
CA THR A 211 -35.56 8.49 -18.49
C THR A 211 -35.44 7.11 -19.13
N GLU A 212 -35.63 7.03 -20.45
CA GLU A 212 -35.28 5.86 -21.22
C GLU A 212 -33.76 5.66 -21.07
N PHE A 213 -33.33 4.65 -20.31
CA PHE A 213 -31.97 4.14 -20.44
C PHE A 213 -31.89 3.56 -21.83
N ASP A 214 -31.54 4.44 -22.76
CA ASP A 214 -31.52 4.20 -24.19
C ASP A 214 -30.93 2.82 -24.50
N ALA A 215 -31.74 1.97 -25.15
CA ALA A 215 -31.29 0.78 -25.86
C ALA A 215 -30.41 1.12 -27.10
N PHE A 216 -29.90 2.36 -27.19
CA PHE A 216 -29.08 2.87 -28.28
C PHE A 216 -27.59 2.57 -28.10
N ASP A 217 -27.18 1.95 -27.00
CA ASP A 217 -25.90 1.25 -26.94
C ASP A 217 -26.09 -0.15 -27.51
N ASN A 218 -25.84 -0.29 -28.81
CA ASN A 218 -25.29 -1.55 -29.30
C ASN A 218 -24.06 -1.83 -28.41
N ASN A 219 -24.10 -2.94 -27.65
CA ASN A 219 -23.19 -3.29 -26.55
C ASN A 219 -21.67 -3.12 -26.82
N GLU A 220 -21.22 -2.94 -28.07
CA GLU A 220 -19.80 -2.93 -28.45
C GLU A 220 -18.97 -1.73 -27.95
N SER A 221 -19.58 -0.71 -27.33
CA SER A 221 -18.85 0.51 -26.92
C SER A 221 -19.05 0.96 -25.47
N ALA A 222 -19.82 0.24 -24.67
CA ALA A 222 -19.93 0.49 -23.22
C ALA A 222 -18.67 -0.03 -22.51
N PRO A 223 -18.21 0.59 -21.41
CA PRO A 223 -17.14 0.01 -20.61
C PRO A 223 -17.72 -1.23 -19.93
N GLU A 224 -17.06 -2.37 -20.08
CA GLU A 224 -17.39 -3.59 -19.34
C GLU A 224 -16.60 -3.56 -18.03
N GLY A 225 -17.31 -3.75 -16.91
CA GLY A 225 -16.70 -3.87 -15.60
C GLY A 225 -16.28 -5.31 -15.33
N CYS A 226 -15.70 -5.54 -14.16
CA CYS A 226 -15.28 -6.87 -13.72
C CYS A 226 -16.28 -7.51 -12.75
N ASP A 227 -17.56 -7.10 -12.77
CA ASP A 227 -18.61 -7.60 -11.87
C ASP A 227 -18.24 -7.50 -10.37
N GLY A 228 -17.39 -6.53 -10.02
CA GLY A 228 -16.87 -6.37 -8.66
C GLY A 228 -15.69 -7.28 -8.30
N ASP A 229 -15.17 -8.09 -9.23
CA ASP A 229 -13.89 -8.78 -9.09
C ASP A 229 -12.75 -7.76 -9.18
N LEU A 230 -12.30 -7.31 -7.99
CA LEU A 230 -11.21 -6.35 -7.88
C LEU A 230 -9.87 -6.91 -8.33
N GLY A 231 -9.68 -8.25 -8.35
CA GLY A 231 -8.48 -8.87 -8.91
C GLY A 231 -8.41 -8.63 -10.40
N ALA A 232 -9.45 -9.04 -11.12
CA ALA A 232 -9.58 -8.82 -12.56
C ALA A 232 -9.57 -7.32 -12.92
N ALA A 233 -10.16 -6.46 -12.09
CA ALA A 233 -10.13 -5.02 -12.31
C ALA A 233 -8.70 -4.46 -12.24
N LEU A 234 -7.91 -4.87 -11.23
CA LEU A 234 -6.54 -4.38 -11.04
C LEU A 234 -5.57 -4.94 -12.08
N GLU A 235 -5.83 -6.10 -12.68
CA GLU A 235 -5.05 -6.61 -13.84
C GLU A 235 -5.08 -5.64 -15.03
N GLN A 236 -6.10 -4.78 -15.13
CA GLN A 236 -6.15 -3.75 -16.18
C GLN A 236 -4.96 -2.77 -16.10
N LEU A 237 -4.32 -2.60 -14.94
CA LEU A 237 -3.13 -1.77 -14.78
C LEU A 237 -1.97 -2.23 -15.67
N ASP A 238 -1.88 -3.52 -15.95
CA ASP A 238 -0.82 -4.11 -16.78
C ASP A 238 -0.92 -3.69 -18.26
N SER A 239 -2.11 -3.26 -18.68
CA SER A 239 -2.35 -2.72 -20.02
C SER A 239 -1.82 -1.30 -20.21
N SER A 240 -1.38 -0.63 -19.13
CA SER A 240 -0.87 0.73 -19.19
C SER A 240 0.44 0.81 -19.98
N PRO A 241 0.58 1.81 -20.89
CA PRO A 241 1.85 2.07 -21.55
C PRO A 241 2.90 2.72 -20.62
N LEU A 242 2.52 3.12 -19.40
CA LEU A 242 3.40 3.78 -18.45
C LEU A 242 4.02 2.77 -17.49
N ASP A 243 5.35 2.64 -17.56
CA ASP A 243 6.13 1.72 -16.71
C ASP A 243 5.88 1.99 -15.21
N GLU A 244 5.72 3.27 -14.81
CA GLU A 244 5.42 3.66 -13.42
C GLU A 244 4.11 3.07 -12.88
N ILE A 245 3.14 2.77 -13.76
CA ILE A 245 1.89 2.09 -13.41
C ILE A 245 2.06 0.58 -13.48
N ARG A 246 2.62 0.06 -14.59
CA ARG A 246 2.76 -1.38 -14.82
C ARG A 246 3.71 -2.05 -13.82
N GLU A 247 4.84 -1.43 -13.54
CA GLU A 247 5.86 -1.97 -12.62
C GLU A 247 5.60 -1.55 -11.17
N GLY A 248 4.61 -0.68 -10.93
CA GLY A 248 4.25 -0.22 -9.59
C GLY A 248 3.77 -1.33 -8.67
N SER A 249 3.21 -2.42 -9.22
CA SER A 249 2.81 -3.63 -8.49
C SER A 249 3.99 -4.44 -7.96
N GLY A 250 5.21 -4.22 -8.47
CA GLY A 250 6.42 -4.91 -8.02
C GLY A 250 6.96 -4.42 -6.66
N ASP A 251 6.52 -3.26 -6.17
CA ASP A 251 6.82 -2.81 -4.81
C ASP A 251 6.05 -3.67 -3.80
N PRO A 252 6.73 -4.33 -2.84
CA PRO A 252 6.08 -5.23 -1.88
C PRO A 252 5.00 -4.53 -1.04
N PHE A 253 5.09 -3.21 -0.81
CA PHE A 253 4.05 -2.50 -0.07
C PHE A 253 2.81 -2.25 -0.92
N ARG A 254 2.98 -1.90 -2.20
CA ARG A 254 1.87 -1.73 -3.15
C ARG A 254 1.21 -3.06 -3.50
N ASN A 255 1.99 -4.13 -3.65
CA ASN A 255 1.46 -5.48 -3.79
C ASN A 255 0.58 -5.84 -2.57
N GLY A 256 1.06 -5.55 -1.35
CA GLY A 256 0.27 -5.72 -0.14
C GLY A 256 -1.06 -4.95 -0.20
N MET A 257 -1.04 -3.67 -0.60
CA MET A 257 -2.26 -2.88 -0.77
C MET A 257 -3.24 -3.52 -1.75
N SER A 258 -2.77 -4.00 -2.91
CA SER A 258 -3.59 -4.73 -3.88
C SER A 258 -4.18 -5.98 -3.27
N SER A 259 -3.37 -6.83 -2.63
CA SER A 259 -3.84 -8.07 -2.01
C SER A 259 -4.95 -7.83 -1.00
N PHE A 260 -4.82 -6.79 -0.16
CA PHE A 260 -5.86 -6.40 0.79
C PHE A 260 -7.15 -5.89 0.12
N LEU A 261 -7.06 -5.25 -1.04
CA LEU A 261 -8.23 -4.84 -1.82
C LEU A 261 -8.92 -6.04 -2.48
N VAL A 262 -8.15 -6.97 -3.05
CA VAL A 262 -8.68 -8.16 -3.76
C VAL A 262 -9.36 -9.13 -2.79
N GLY A 263 -8.75 -9.37 -1.63
CA GLY A 263 -9.39 -10.11 -0.55
C GLY A 263 -8.57 -11.27 0.01
N GLN A 264 -9.25 -12.14 0.74
CA GLN A 264 -8.63 -13.10 1.68
C GLN A 264 -7.56 -14.00 1.05
N ASN A 265 -7.81 -14.56 -0.14
CA ASN A 265 -6.87 -15.46 -0.80
C ASN A 265 -5.58 -14.73 -1.23
N ALA A 266 -5.72 -13.53 -1.81
CA ALA A 266 -4.58 -12.72 -2.21
C ALA A 266 -3.76 -12.23 -1.00
N VAL A 267 -4.44 -11.89 0.11
CA VAL A 267 -3.76 -11.55 1.38
C VAL A 267 -2.97 -12.74 1.92
N LYS A 268 -3.56 -13.94 1.85
CA LYS A 268 -2.91 -15.17 2.29
C LYS A 268 -1.63 -15.43 1.49
N GLU A 269 -1.73 -15.45 0.17
CA GLU A 269 -0.58 -15.65 -0.74
C GLU A 269 0.51 -14.58 -0.50
N TYR A 270 0.12 -13.32 -0.39
CA TYR A 270 1.04 -12.22 -0.11
C TYR A 270 1.82 -12.41 1.20
N ILE A 271 1.14 -12.79 2.29
CA ILE A 271 1.79 -12.99 3.59
C ILE A 271 2.74 -14.17 3.53
N GLU A 272 2.32 -15.29 2.93
CA GLU A 272 3.13 -16.50 2.81
C GLU A 272 4.40 -16.25 1.99
N GLU A 273 4.29 -15.57 0.85
CA GLU A 273 5.43 -15.19 0.02
C GLU A 273 6.39 -14.23 0.74
N CYS A 274 5.86 -13.18 1.37
CA CYS A 274 6.67 -12.21 2.11
C CYS A 274 7.38 -12.84 3.31
N ALA A 275 6.70 -13.77 3.99
CA ALA A 275 7.27 -14.50 5.10
C ALA A 275 8.39 -15.44 4.63
N ALA A 276 8.19 -16.20 3.55
CA ALA A 276 9.19 -17.07 2.97
C ALA A 276 10.46 -16.29 2.55
N LEU A 277 10.28 -15.14 1.89
CA LEU A 277 11.39 -14.25 1.53
C LEU A 277 12.12 -13.75 2.78
N SER A 278 11.40 -13.27 3.79
CA SER A 278 12.00 -12.71 5.01
C SER A 278 12.72 -13.76 5.88
N ILE A 279 12.23 -15.00 5.90
CA ILE A 279 12.86 -16.10 6.65
C ILE A 279 14.15 -16.54 5.95
N SER A 280 14.11 -16.70 4.63
CA SER A 280 15.25 -17.13 3.81
C SER A 280 16.33 -16.05 3.63
N ALA A 281 15.98 -14.79 3.86
CA ALA A 281 16.89 -13.65 3.79
C ALA A 281 18.13 -13.84 4.69
N GLN A 282 19.31 -13.64 4.10
CA GLN A 282 20.59 -13.70 4.82
C GLN A 282 21.15 -12.32 5.16
N ASN A 283 20.57 -11.25 4.59
CA ASN A 283 21.13 -9.90 4.66
C ASN A 283 20.41 -9.05 5.71
N GLU A 284 21.18 -8.25 6.47
CA GLU A 284 20.64 -7.33 7.47
C GLU A 284 19.90 -6.11 6.87
N ASP A 285 20.10 -5.82 5.59
CA ASP A 285 19.49 -4.68 4.90
C ASP A 285 17.96 -4.80 4.78
N GLU A 286 17.42 -5.99 5.02
CA GLU A 286 15.98 -6.30 4.98
C GLU A 286 15.28 -6.11 6.33
N ALA A 287 15.98 -5.59 7.35
CA ALA A 287 15.44 -5.40 8.69
C ALA A 287 14.12 -4.61 8.75
N CYS A 288 13.97 -3.58 7.91
CA CYS A 288 12.74 -2.81 7.83
C CYS A 288 11.56 -3.66 7.35
N PHE A 289 11.81 -4.55 6.39
CA PHE A 289 10.80 -5.42 5.81
C PHE A 289 10.47 -6.60 6.74
N LEU A 290 11.48 -7.23 7.34
CA LEU A 290 11.29 -8.25 8.39
C LEU A 290 10.45 -7.70 9.54
N ARG A 291 10.74 -6.47 9.99
CA ARG A 291 9.93 -5.80 11.01
C ARG A 291 8.49 -5.62 10.53
N PHE A 292 8.27 -5.13 9.31
CA PHE A 292 6.94 -4.94 8.77
C PHE A 292 6.13 -6.25 8.75
N ILE A 293 6.67 -7.32 8.17
CA ILE A 293 5.94 -8.59 8.06
C ILE A 293 5.72 -9.25 9.42
N ALA A 294 6.69 -9.20 10.33
CA ALA A 294 6.53 -9.74 11.67
C ALA A 294 5.38 -9.04 12.42
N HIS A 295 5.31 -7.70 12.35
CA HIS A 295 4.24 -6.96 13.00
C HIS A 295 2.88 -7.15 12.31
N LEU A 296 2.87 -7.31 10.99
CA LEU A 296 1.66 -7.64 10.24
C LEU A 296 1.10 -8.99 10.68
N VAL A 297 1.94 -10.03 10.75
CA VAL A 297 1.51 -11.37 11.17
C VAL A 297 1.10 -11.39 12.64
N ILE A 298 1.82 -10.71 13.54
CA ILE A 298 1.39 -10.55 14.95
C ILE A 298 0.00 -9.91 15.03
N TYR A 299 -0.23 -8.85 14.25
CA TYR A 299 -1.53 -8.17 14.23
C TYR A 299 -2.64 -9.11 13.70
N ILE A 300 -2.38 -9.80 12.60
CA ILE A 300 -3.33 -10.75 12.00
C ILE A 300 -3.62 -11.90 12.93
N ASP A 301 -2.62 -12.46 13.60
CA ASP A 301 -2.79 -13.53 14.58
C ASP A 301 -3.67 -13.06 15.75
N SER A 302 -3.50 -11.81 16.19
CA SER A 302 -4.31 -11.25 17.28
C SER A 302 -5.76 -10.91 16.90
N VAL A 303 -6.01 -10.47 15.67
CA VAL A 303 -7.34 -9.99 15.23
C VAL A 303 -8.12 -11.07 14.47
N LEU A 304 -7.42 -11.97 13.77
CA LEU A 304 -7.96 -12.99 12.86
C LEU A 304 -7.26 -14.35 13.06
N PRO A 305 -7.38 -14.98 14.23
CA PRO A 305 -6.68 -16.25 14.54
C PRO A 305 -7.08 -17.41 13.61
N ASP A 306 -8.36 -17.48 13.21
CA ASP A 306 -8.84 -18.50 12.27
C ASP A 306 -8.20 -18.36 10.89
N PHE A 307 -7.86 -17.14 10.47
CA PHE A 307 -7.13 -16.89 9.23
C PHE A 307 -5.64 -17.20 9.39
N SER A 308 -5.04 -16.79 10.52
CA SER A 308 -3.63 -17.06 10.85
C SER A 308 -3.31 -18.56 10.83
N SER A 309 -4.20 -19.39 11.40
CA SER A 309 -4.04 -20.85 11.41
C SER A 309 -4.11 -21.52 10.04
N GLN A 310 -4.59 -20.82 9.00
CA GLN A 310 -4.63 -21.32 7.62
C GLN A 310 -3.36 -20.99 6.83
N LEU A 311 -2.45 -20.18 7.38
CA LEU A 311 -1.21 -19.79 6.71
C LEU A 311 -0.26 -21.00 6.61
N CYS A 312 0.27 -21.20 5.42
CA CYS A 312 1.22 -22.26 5.12
C CYS A 312 2.63 -21.87 5.58
N LEU A 313 3.38 -22.87 6.06
CA LEU A 313 4.79 -22.72 6.35
C LEU A 313 5.61 -22.72 5.05
N PRO A 314 6.76 -22.03 4.99
CA PRO A 314 7.64 -22.08 3.84
C PRO A 314 8.13 -23.51 3.55
N PRO A 315 8.25 -23.92 2.27
CA PRO A 315 8.58 -25.30 1.90
C PRO A 315 9.94 -25.77 2.43
N ASP A 316 10.88 -24.85 2.63
CA ASP A 316 12.25 -25.15 3.09
C ASP A 316 12.37 -25.34 4.61
N VAL A 317 11.30 -25.06 5.36
CA VAL A 317 11.28 -25.12 6.84
C VAL A 317 10.50 -26.36 7.33
N GLY A 318 9.90 -27.14 6.44
CA GLY A 318 9.05 -28.29 6.80
C GLY A 318 9.80 -29.61 6.99
N SER A 319 9.96 -30.04 8.25
CA SER A 319 9.86 -31.44 8.76
C SER A 319 10.70 -31.70 10.04
N ASP A 320 11.26 -30.68 10.69
CA ASP A 320 12.00 -30.89 11.95
C ASP A 320 11.09 -30.98 13.18
N GLY A 321 9.97 -31.73 13.10
CA GLY A 321 9.15 -32.13 14.25
C GLY A 321 8.54 -31.02 15.14
N ASN A 322 8.85 -29.75 14.89
CA ASN A 322 8.31 -28.58 15.59
C ASN A 322 7.01 -28.16 14.90
N ASP A 323 5.93 -28.10 15.69
CA ASP A 323 4.61 -27.58 15.28
C ASP A 323 4.58 -26.03 15.27
N ASP A 324 5.71 -25.38 14.95
CA ASP A 324 5.84 -23.93 14.98
C ASP A 324 4.93 -23.28 13.92
N SER A 325 4.18 -22.25 14.32
CA SER A 325 3.37 -21.46 13.39
C SER A 325 4.22 -20.52 12.52
N LEU A 326 3.67 -20.00 11.42
CA LEU A 326 4.35 -18.98 10.59
C LEU A 326 4.72 -17.74 11.42
N CYS A 327 3.83 -17.34 12.34
CA CYS A 327 4.06 -16.25 13.28
C CYS A 327 5.29 -16.52 14.15
N GLU A 328 5.39 -17.74 14.70
CA GLU A 328 6.48 -18.16 15.57
C GLU A 328 7.83 -18.18 14.83
N LEU A 329 7.87 -18.70 13.59
CA LEU A 329 9.07 -18.67 12.75
C LEU A 329 9.55 -17.24 12.45
N LEU A 330 8.63 -16.33 12.12
CA LEU A 330 8.96 -14.93 11.88
C LEU A 330 9.44 -14.23 13.15
N LEU A 331 8.83 -14.53 14.30
CA LEU A 331 9.26 -14.02 15.59
C LEU A 331 10.67 -14.52 15.93
N LEU A 332 10.97 -15.80 15.75
CA LEU A 332 12.31 -16.37 15.97
C LEU A 332 13.35 -15.65 15.10
N LYS A 333 13.07 -15.45 13.81
CA LYS A 333 13.95 -14.71 12.89
C LYS A 333 14.15 -13.26 13.35
N TYR A 334 13.07 -12.59 13.75
CA TYR A 334 13.11 -11.20 14.19
C TYR A 334 13.84 -11.04 15.53
N ILE A 335 13.64 -11.95 16.49
CA ILE A 335 14.36 -11.97 17.76
C ILE A 335 15.84 -12.22 17.55
N SER A 336 16.21 -13.11 16.61
CA SER A 336 17.61 -13.31 16.22
C SER A 336 18.23 -11.99 15.72
N TYR A 337 17.53 -11.26 14.86
CA TYR A 337 17.94 -9.93 14.41
C TYR A 337 18.06 -8.91 15.56
N LEU A 338 17.12 -8.87 16.49
CA LEU A 338 17.20 -7.98 17.66
C LEU A 338 18.39 -8.34 18.56
N SER A 339 18.72 -9.63 18.66
CA SER A 339 19.78 -10.14 19.52
C SER A 339 21.18 -9.80 19.00
N THR A 340 21.37 -9.61 17.69
CA THR A 340 22.66 -9.18 17.14
C THR A 340 22.98 -7.71 17.43
N ARG A 341 21.97 -6.90 17.78
CA ARG A 341 22.09 -5.45 17.96
C ARG A 341 21.86 -5.03 19.42
N ARG A 342 22.95 -4.66 20.08
CA ARG A 342 22.96 -4.31 21.52
C ARG A 342 22.00 -3.17 21.90
N ASP A 343 21.79 -2.21 21.01
CA ASP A 343 20.84 -1.11 21.20
C ASP A 343 19.37 -1.56 21.18
N LEU A 344 19.09 -2.74 20.62
CA LEU A 344 17.74 -3.30 20.52
C LEU A 344 17.44 -4.37 21.60
N TRP A 345 18.42 -4.76 22.41
CA TRP A 345 18.28 -5.80 23.43
C TRP A 345 17.12 -5.60 24.41
N SER A 346 16.73 -4.35 24.67
CA SER A 346 15.57 -4.03 25.51
C SER A 346 14.24 -4.53 24.94
N HIS A 347 14.18 -5.00 23.70
CA HIS A 347 12.96 -5.51 23.07
C HIS A 347 12.93 -7.04 22.99
N VAL A 348 14.05 -7.72 23.21
CA VAL A 348 14.17 -9.18 23.01
C VAL A 348 13.15 -9.92 23.89
N ALA A 349 13.07 -9.59 25.18
CA ALA A 349 12.13 -10.24 26.10
C ALA A 349 10.66 -10.06 25.68
N LEU A 350 10.28 -8.88 25.20
CA LEU A 350 8.91 -8.59 24.74
C LEU A 350 8.49 -9.47 23.56
N TYR A 351 9.38 -9.67 22.58
CA TYR A 351 9.06 -10.52 21.43
C TYR A 351 9.17 -12.00 21.79
N CYS A 352 10.11 -12.40 22.65
CA CYS A 352 10.17 -13.76 23.18
C CYS A 352 8.88 -14.14 23.90
N SER A 353 8.23 -13.23 24.63
CA SER A 353 6.99 -13.57 25.36
C SER A 353 5.81 -13.95 24.48
N LEU A 354 5.92 -13.77 23.15
CA LEU A 354 4.94 -14.20 22.17
C LEU A 354 5.19 -15.62 21.62
N LEU A 355 6.32 -16.24 21.98
CA LEU A 355 6.67 -17.61 21.59
C LEU A 355 6.04 -18.65 22.54
N SER A 356 6.05 -19.91 22.12
CA SER A 356 5.79 -21.04 23.01
C SER A 356 6.83 -21.12 24.14
N VAL A 357 6.47 -21.75 25.26
CA VAL A 357 7.36 -21.86 26.44
C VAL A 357 8.69 -22.54 26.10
N ASP A 358 8.67 -23.55 25.24
CA ASP A 358 9.87 -24.26 24.81
C ASP A 358 10.79 -23.35 23.98
N ASN A 359 10.22 -22.60 23.03
CA ASN A 359 10.97 -21.63 22.23
C ASN A 359 11.45 -20.42 23.03
N ILE A 360 10.73 -19.99 24.08
CA ILE A 360 11.24 -18.99 25.04
C ILE A 360 12.50 -19.52 25.72
N LEU A 361 12.45 -20.75 26.23
CA LEU A 361 13.55 -21.37 26.96
C LEU A 361 14.80 -21.49 26.08
N GLU A 362 14.65 -21.91 24.83
CA GLU A 362 15.77 -22.03 23.90
C GLU A 362 16.31 -20.66 23.46
N THR A 363 15.44 -19.81 22.92
CA THR A 363 15.83 -18.54 22.29
C THR A 363 16.41 -17.57 23.31
N TYR A 364 15.74 -17.40 24.46
CA TYR A 364 16.20 -16.45 25.46
C TYR A 364 17.46 -16.92 26.18
N SER A 365 17.63 -18.23 26.38
CA SER A 365 18.88 -18.78 26.94
C SER A 365 20.06 -18.53 26.00
N SER A 366 19.89 -18.83 24.71
CA SER A 366 20.90 -18.56 23.67
C SER A 366 21.29 -17.08 23.61
N PHE A 367 20.31 -16.18 23.74
CA PHE A 367 20.55 -14.75 23.87
C PHE A 367 21.38 -14.39 25.11
N LEU A 368 20.98 -14.85 26.30
CA LEU A 368 21.64 -14.53 27.57
C LEU A 368 23.10 -15.01 27.65
N ILE A 369 23.47 -16.10 26.95
CA ILE A 369 24.86 -16.58 26.86
C ILE A 369 25.82 -15.50 26.34
N ASN A 370 25.31 -14.57 25.52
CA ASN A 370 26.06 -13.48 24.92
C ASN A 370 26.00 -12.16 25.72
N VAL A 371 25.33 -12.15 26.88
CA VAL A 371 25.19 -10.97 27.75
C VAL A 371 26.26 -11.01 28.86
N HIS A 372 27.23 -10.10 28.77
CA HIS A 372 28.42 -10.12 29.64
C HIS A 372 28.40 -9.04 30.72
N SER A 373 27.85 -7.85 30.44
CA SER A 373 27.83 -6.73 31.39
C SER A 373 26.84 -6.97 32.53
N ASP A 374 27.26 -6.80 33.79
CA ASP A 374 26.38 -6.95 34.96
C ASP A 374 25.10 -6.08 34.87
N GLN A 375 25.23 -4.86 34.35
CA GLN A 375 24.08 -3.96 34.16
C GLN A 375 23.07 -4.53 33.17
N GLU A 376 23.55 -5.15 32.09
CA GLU A 376 22.69 -5.73 31.05
C GLU A 376 22.05 -7.02 31.54
N ARG A 377 22.79 -7.84 32.29
CA ARG A 377 22.25 -9.03 32.95
C ARG A 377 21.09 -8.66 33.87
N LYS A 378 21.25 -7.64 34.71
CA LYS A 378 20.17 -7.15 35.57
C LYS A 378 18.97 -6.68 34.77
N MET A 379 19.20 -5.95 33.67
CA MET A 379 18.13 -5.49 32.79
C MET A 379 17.39 -6.67 32.15
N THR A 380 18.08 -7.60 31.49
CA THR A 380 17.44 -8.72 30.79
C THR A 380 16.77 -9.69 31.76
N LEU A 381 17.30 -9.88 32.96
CA LEU A 381 16.65 -10.67 34.01
C LEU A 381 15.40 -9.99 34.58
N GLN A 382 15.41 -8.67 34.73
CA GLN A 382 14.21 -7.93 35.12
C GLN A 382 13.13 -8.08 34.05
N GLN A 383 13.49 -7.91 32.78
CA GLN A 383 12.55 -8.07 31.67
C GLN A 383 12.00 -9.50 31.58
N ALA A 384 12.82 -10.52 31.84
CA ALA A 384 12.34 -11.89 31.90
C ALA A 384 11.25 -12.08 32.96
N ARG A 385 11.39 -11.45 34.14
CA ARG A 385 10.36 -11.47 35.20
C ARG A 385 9.12 -10.65 34.86
N ASP A 386 9.29 -9.58 34.09
CA ASP A 386 8.19 -8.69 33.71
C ASP A 386 7.31 -9.32 32.61
N PHE A 387 7.90 -10.05 31.66
CA PHE A 387 7.22 -10.54 30.47
C PHE A 387 6.91 -12.05 30.47
N PHE A 388 7.67 -12.87 31.20
CA PHE A 388 7.48 -14.33 31.17
C PHE A 388 6.66 -14.85 32.37
N PRO A 389 6.06 -16.06 32.26
CA PRO A 389 5.40 -16.70 33.38
C PRO A 389 6.32 -16.86 34.61
N GLU A 390 5.72 -16.78 35.80
CA GLU A 390 6.46 -16.91 37.07
C GLU A 390 7.29 -18.21 37.12
N GLY A 391 8.56 -18.08 37.50
CA GLY A 391 9.51 -19.19 37.66
C GLY A 391 10.20 -19.65 36.36
N LEU A 392 9.82 -19.11 35.20
CA LEU A 392 10.49 -19.46 33.94
C LEU A 392 11.92 -18.91 33.87
N ASP A 393 12.19 -17.77 34.52
CA ASP A 393 13.53 -17.20 34.65
C ASP A 393 14.54 -18.19 35.26
N CYS A 394 14.14 -18.97 36.27
CA CYS A 394 14.98 -20.03 36.83
C CYS A 394 15.27 -21.15 35.82
N CYS A 395 14.29 -21.54 35.01
CA CYS A 395 14.48 -22.56 33.96
C CYS A 395 15.47 -22.07 32.89
N ILE A 396 15.29 -20.84 32.41
CA ILE A 396 16.19 -20.18 31.45
C ILE A 396 17.62 -20.16 32.01
N LEU A 397 17.80 -19.67 33.24
CA LEU A 397 19.12 -19.57 33.85
C LEU A 397 19.79 -20.93 34.03
N ARG A 398 19.02 -21.98 34.36
CA ARG A 398 19.53 -23.36 34.40
C ARG A 398 20.07 -23.80 33.04
N ASN A 399 19.38 -23.47 31.94
CA ASN A 399 19.84 -23.78 30.58
C ASN A 399 21.11 -23.00 30.25
N VAL A 400 21.14 -21.69 30.47
CA VAL A 400 22.32 -20.83 30.26
C VAL A 400 23.56 -21.39 30.99
N VAL A 401 23.42 -21.68 32.30
CA VAL A 401 24.56 -22.16 33.10
C VAL A 401 24.99 -23.55 32.66
N ARG A 402 24.04 -24.45 32.37
CA ARG A 402 24.33 -25.81 31.90
C ARG A 402 25.04 -25.79 30.56
N GLU A 403 24.56 -25.03 29.58
CA GLU A 403 25.17 -24.89 28.26
C GLU A 403 26.59 -24.33 28.37
N MET A 404 26.79 -23.29 29.17
CA MET A 404 28.13 -22.72 29.38
C MET A 404 29.10 -23.71 30.06
N ILE A 405 28.62 -24.56 30.98
CA ILE A 405 29.46 -25.56 31.68
C ILE A 405 29.83 -26.72 30.74
N ILE A 406 28.84 -27.23 29.99
CA ILE A 406 28.95 -28.43 29.15
C ILE A 406 29.57 -28.11 27.78
N SER A 407 29.54 -26.85 27.33
CA SER A 407 30.11 -26.49 26.03
C SER A 407 31.59 -26.87 25.93
N ASP A 408 31.88 -27.70 24.92
CA ASP A 408 33.23 -28.13 24.52
C ASP A 408 33.80 -27.28 23.37
N ILE A 409 33.06 -26.25 22.94
CA ILE A 409 33.46 -25.38 21.83
C ILE A 409 34.61 -24.47 22.29
N PRO A 410 35.70 -24.31 21.50
CA PRO A 410 36.80 -23.40 21.83
C PRO A 410 36.29 -21.97 22.04
N TRP A 411 36.31 -21.54 23.30
CA TRP A 411 35.87 -20.21 23.69
C TRP A 411 36.76 -19.12 23.08
N GLN A 412 36.12 -18.08 22.54
CA GLN A 412 36.77 -16.85 22.12
C GLN A 412 36.27 -15.69 22.99
N HIS A 413 37.20 -14.83 23.43
CA HIS A 413 36.90 -13.68 24.29
C HIS A 413 36.04 -12.65 23.55
N ALA A 414 34.84 -12.36 24.06
CA ALA A 414 33.95 -11.35 23.50
C ALA A 414 34.27 -9.94 24.05
N PRO A 415 34.00 -8.86 23.30
CA PRO A 415 34.12 -7.49 23.80
C PRO A 415 33.23 -7.28 25.04
N GLY A 416 33.80 -6.80 26.14
CA GLY A 416 33.07 -6.56 27.40
C GLY A 416 33.12 -7.71 28.40
N GLU A 417 33.69 -8.87 28.05
CA GLU A 417 33.99 -9.92 29.03
C GLU A 417 35.16 -9.53 29.94
N GLU A 418 35.07 -9.90 31.21
CA GLU A 418 36.19 -9.77 32.14
C GLU A 418 37.31 -10.75 31.79
N ARG A 419 38.57 -10.32 31.92
CA ARG A 419 39.72 -11.22 31.71
C ARG A 419 39.79 -12.30 32.79
N ALA A 420 40.30 -13.46 32.42
CA ALA A 420 40.53 -14.55 33.36
C ALA A 420 41.54 -14.14 34.46
N PRO A 421 41.36 -14.60 35.70
CA PRO A 421 42.36 -14.46 36.75
C PRO A 421 43.71 -15.08 36.34
N ALA A 422 44.81 -14.56 36.89
CA ALA A 422 46.13 -15.10 36.60
C ALA A 422 46.25 -16.58 37.01
N GLY A 423 46.70 -17.44 36.10
CA GLY A 423 46.85 -18.88 36.33
C GLY A 423 45.59 -19.71 36.06
N VAL A 424 44.47 -19.08 35.70
CA VAL A 424 43.22 -19.77 35.35
C VAL A 424 43.02 -19.72 33.83
N ASN A 425 42.74 -20.86 33.22
CA ASN A 425 42.36 -20.92 31.81
C ASN A 425 41.06 -20.12 31.59
N SER A 426 41.02 -19.31 30.52
CA SER A 426 39.89 -18.41 30.28
C SER A 426 38.57 -19.14 30.01
N ALA A 427 38.61 -20.33 29.42
CA ALA A 427 37.41 -21.16 29.26
C ALA A 427 36.83 -21.57 30.64
N ASP A 428 37.69 -21.99 31.57
CA ASP A 428 37.29 -22.38 32.92
C ASP A 428 36.81 -21.16 33.73
N ALA A 429 37.44 -20.00 33.54
CA ALA A 429 36.97 -18.73 34.11
C ALA A 429 35.55 -18.37 33.64
N ARG A 430 35.21 -18.60 32.36
CA ARG A 430 33.85 -18.41 31.85
C ARG A 430 32.86 -19.39 32.48
N LYS A 431 33.23 -20.67 32.61
CA LYS A 431 32.42 -21.70 33.30
C LYS A 431 32.16 -21.34 34.76
N MET A 432 33.16 -20.84 35.48
CA MET A 432 32.99 -20.39 36.86
C MET A 432 32.07 -19.18 36.97
N ARG A 433 32.20 -18.21 36.06
CA ARG A 433 31.36 -17.00 36.03
C ARG A 433 29.91 -17.27 35.64
N SER A 434 29.62 -18.35 34.91
CA SER A 434 28.23 -18.65 34.53
C SER A 434 27.36 -18.88 35.78
N ILE A 435 27.91 -19.47 36.85
CA ILE A 435 27.21 -19.70 38.11
C ILE A 435 26.65 -18.39 38.70
N HIS A 436 27.29 -17.25 38.44
CA HIS A 436 26.82 -15.95 38.92
C HIS A 436 25.40 -15.59 38.43
N TRP A 437 24.97 -16.12 37.28
CA TRP A 437 23.60 -15.97 36.80
C TRP A 437 22.56 -16.43 37.83
N LEU A 438 22.84 -17.50 38.57
CA LEU A 438 21.94 -18.05 39.60
C LEU A 438 22.08 -17.33 40.95
N CYS A 439 22.96 -16.32 41.06
CA CYS A 439 23.17 -15.56 42.28
C CYS A 439 22.41 -14.23 42.33
N TYR A 440 21.81 -13.78 41.20
CA TYR A 440 21.06 -12.52 41.15
C TYR A 440 19.81 -12.52 42.05
N TYR A 441 19.18 -13.70 42.23
CA TYR A 441 17.97 -13.86 43.02
C TYR A 441 18.13 -14.97 44.07
N PRO A 442 17.78 -14.73 45.35
CA PRO A 442 17.95 -15.72 46.41
C PRO A 442 17.23 -17.04 46.18
N GLU A 443 16.08 -17.02 45.51
CA GLU A 443 15.33 -18.21 45.14
C GLU A 443 16.11 -19.19 44.25
N HIS A 444 17.14 -18.74 43.53
CA HIS A 444 17.93 -19.57 42.61
C HIS A 444 19.20 -20.17 43.25
N TRP A 445 19.49 -19.85 44.53
CA TRP A 445 20.68 -20.34 45.22
C TRP A 445 20.80 -21.88 45.31
N PRO A 446 19.71 -22.66 45.48
CA PRO A 446 19.81 -24.12 45.44
C PRO A 446 20.38 -24.63 44.12
N ASP A 447 19.95 -24.07 42.98
CA ASP A 447 20.48 -24.41 41.66
C ASP A 447 21.94 -23.99 41.50
N ALA A 448 22.31 -22.83 42.05
CA ALA A 448 23.71 -22.38 42.05
C ALA A 448 24.64 -23.41 42.73
N LEU A 449 24.20 -24.01 43.84
CA LEU A 449 24.95 -25.06 44.55
C LEU A 449 25.06 -26.35 43.73
N VAL A 450 23.97 -26.76 43.07
CA VAL A 450 23.96 -27.94 42.20
C VAL A 450 24.91 -27.74 41.02
N CYS A 451 24.84 -26.61 40.32
CA CYS A 451 25.72 -26.28 39.20
C CYS A 451 27.19 -26.14 39.65
N SER A 452 27.45 -25.59 40.84
CA SER A 452 28.81 -25.52 41.41
C SER A 452 29.38 -26.91 41.66
N ASN A 453 28.59 -27.83 42.23
CA ASN A 453 29.02 -29.22 42.46
C ASN A 453 29.28 -29.95 41.14
N LEU A 454 28.43 -29.74 40.13
CA LEU A 454 28.64 -30.27 38.79
C LEU A 454 29.96 -29.78 38.18
N LEU A 455 30.23 -28.47 38.22
CA LEU A 455 31.45 -27.89 37.67
C LEU A 455 32.70 -28.40 38.40
N LEU A 456 32.65 -28.49 39.74
CA LEU A 456 33.74 -29.04 40.54
C LEU A 456 34.05 -30.50 40.16
N ARG A 457 33.03 -31.33 39.95
CA ARG A 457 33.22 -32.71 39.50
C ARG A 457 33.90 -32.77 38.13
N ILE A 458 33.50 -31.90 37.20
CA ILE A 458 34.13 -31.81 35.89
C ILE A 458 35.61 -31.47 36.04
N PHE A 459 35.96 -30.42 36.79
CA PHE A 459 37.37 -30.05 37.01
C PHE A 459 38.19 -31.18 37.64
N LEU A 460 37.67 -31.84 38.67
CA LEU A 460 38.35 -32.96 39.33
C LEU A 460 38.57 -34.15 38.40
N LEU A 461 37.61 -34.47 37.53
CA LEU A 461 37.73 -35.56 36.56
C LEU A 461 38.70 -35.21 35.42
N THR A 462 38.81 -33.94 35.06
CA THR A 462 39.69 -33.49 33.97
C THR A 462 41.15 -33.38 34.42
N GLU A 463 41.42 -33.00 35.67
CA GLU A 463 42.76 -33.01 36.26
C GLU A 463 43.33 -34.44 36.40
N GLY A 464 42.48 -35.45 36.59
CA GLY A 464 42.90 -36.85 36.75
C GLY A 464 43.41 -37.55 35.49
N VAL A 465 43.26 -36.95 34.30
CA VAL A 465 43.68 -37.55 33.00
C VAL A 465 45.06 -37.01 32.54
N GLY A 466 45.62 -36.01 33.24
CA GLY A 466 46.90 -35.38 32.88
C GLY A 466 48.13 -35.88 33.66
N THR A 467 47.98 -36.90 34.51
CA THR A 467 49.07 -37.46 35.30
C THR A 467 49.17 -38.98 35.15
N GLU A 468 49.55 -39.44 33.96
CA GLU A 468 50.32 -40.69 33.76
C GLU A 468 51.42 -40.47 32.72
#